data_AF-A0A7S1PZ17-F1
#
_entry.id   AF-A0A7S1PZ17-F1
#
_cell.length_a   1.000
_cell.length_b   1.000
_cell.length_c   1.000
_cell.angle_alpha   90.00
_cell.angle_beta   90.00
_cell.angle_gamma   90.00
#
_symmetry.space_group_name_H-M   'P 1'
#
loop_
_entity.id
_entity.type
_entity.pdbx_description
1 polymer ?
#
loop_
_entity_poly.entity_id
_entity_poly.type
_entity_poly.pdbx_seq_one_letter_code
_entity_poly.pdbx_strand_id
1 'polypeptide(L)'
;FAGKTGFEAFLARVPVGGSAVILFGPHVGVLPTGEIGKCLCRGKQEPVPACRACLAAFHHCLANRNDDAVPSDPIDMQQAWLRARLAPHAEEIAKAKAPMAALAYQSYDLVAEQLYAILDAHAATGRLVLLGGVQISMPDDCEDHFLPIDFEVF
;
A
#
# COMPACT_ATOMS: atom_id res chain seq x y z
N PHE A 1 -6.25 -0.36 7.25
CA PHE A 1 -6.17 -0.17 8.73
C PHE A 1 -7.51 -0.09 9.44
N ALA A 2 -8.62 0.38 8.83
CA ALA A 2 -9.93 0.41 9.50
C ALA A 2 -10.43 -0.98 9.95
N GLY A 3 -9.89 -2.05 9.36
CA GLY A 3 -10.11 -3.43 9.81
C GLY A 3 -11.53 -3.91 9.55
N LYS A 4 -11.89 -5.03 10.19
CA LYS A 4 -13.20 -5.67 10.09
C LYS A 4 -14.33 -4.71 10.47
N THR A 5 -14.18 -4.01 11.60
CA THR A 5 -15.18 -3.03 12.07
C THR A 5 -15.42 -1.90 11.06
N GLY A 6 -14.37 -1.36 10.43
CA GLY A 6 -14.54 -0.34 9.40
C GLY A 6 -15.21 -0.87 8.13
N PHE A 7 -14.90 -2.11 7.75
CA PHE A 7 -15.51 -2.78 6.62
C PHE A 7 -17.00 -3.08 6.85
N GLU A 8 -17.39 -3.57 8.04
CA GLU A 8 -18.78 -3.74 8.46
C GLU A 8 -19.56 -2.43 8.39
N ALA A 9 -18.99 -1.36 8.94
CA ALA A 9 -19.60 -0.04 8.94
C ALA A 9 -19.78 0.51 7.51
N PHE A 10 -18.86 0.19 6.60
CA PHE A 10 -18.98 0.52 5.17
C PHE A 10 -20.12 -0.27 4.51
N LEU A 11 -20.15 -1.60 4.67
CA LEU A 11 -21.18 -2.45 4.07
C LEU A 11 -22.59 -2.12 4.56
N ALA A 12 -22.75 -1.78 5.85
CA ALA A 12 -24.04 -1.37 6.42
C ALA A 12 -24.64 -0.11 5.76
N ARG A 13 -23.85 0.65 5.01
CA ARG A 13 -24.29 1.85 4.28
C ARG A 13 -24.55 1.60 2.79
N VAL A 14 -24.30 0.39 2.30
CA VAL A 14 -24.63 0.02 0.92
C VAL A 14 -26.16 -0.04 0.78
N PRO A 15 -26.76 0.62 -0.23
CA PRO A 15 -28.20 0.55 -0.44
C PRO A 15 -28.70 -0.89 -0.60
N VAL A 16 -29.93 -1.15 -0.18
CA VAL A 16 -30.57 -2.48 -0.39
C VAL A 16 -30.61 -2.79 -1.89
N GLY A 17 -30.06 -3.95 -2.27
CA GLY A 17 -29.92 -4.35 -3.69
C GLY A 17 -28.80 -3.62 -4.44
N GLY A 18 -28.04 -2.77 -3.76
CA GLY A 18 -26.88 -2.05 -4.30
C GLY A 18 -25.63 -2.92 -4.42
N SER A 19 -24.55 -2.28 -4.86
CA SER A 19 -23.23 -2.89 -4.97
C SER A 19 -22.17 -1.95 -4.39
N ALA A 20 -21.09 -2.53 -3.89
CA ALA A 20 -19.94 -1.80 -3.41
C ALA A 20 -18.75 -1.99 -4.35
N VAL A 21 -17.92 -0.96 -4.48
CA VAL A 21 -16.64 -1.02 -5.19
C VAL A 21 -15.55 -0.55 -4.24
N ILE A 22 -14.46 -1.32 -4.15
CA ILE A 22 -13.27 -0.96 -3.37
C ILE A 22 -12.08 -0.89 -4.32
N LEU A 23 -11.56 0.32 -4.50
CA LEU A 23 -10.26 0.58 -5.10
C LEU A 23 -9.21 0.59 -3.99
N PHE A 24 -8.18 -0.26 -4.09
CA PHE A 24 -7.18 -0.37 -3.03
C PHE A 24 -5.76 -0.62 -3.57
N GLY A 25 -4.79 -0.28 -2.74
CA GLY A 25 -3.38 -0.57 -2.98
C GLY A 25 -2.44 0.53 -2.47
N PRO A 26 -1.13 0.33 -2.62
CA PRO A 26 -0.13 1.33 -2.29
C PRO A 26 -0.01 2.36 -3.41
N HIS A 27 0.88 3.34 -3.21
CA HIS A 27 1.29 4.25 -4.26
C HIS A 27 2.81 4.36 -4.35
N VAL A 28 3.31 4.77 -5.51
CA VAL A 28 4.72 5.07 -5.76
C VAL A 28 4.86 6.31 -6.64
N GLY A 29 5.82 7.17 -6.34
CA GLY A 29 6.11 8.35 -7.16
C GLY A 29 7.14 8.06 -8.24
N VAL A 30 7.03 8.75 -9.37
CA VAL A 30 8.04 8.76 -10.44
C VAL A 30 8.44 10.20 -10.75
N LEU A 31 9.74 10.48 -10.80
CA LEU A 31 10.27 11.77 -11.21
C LEU A 31 10.33 11.92 -12.73
N PRO A 32 10.45 13.17 -13.27
CA PRO A 32 10.63 13.38 -14.71
C PRO A 32 11.85 12.64 -15.30
N THR A 33 12.85 12.35 -14.47
CA THR A 33 14.04 11.57 -14.84
C THR A 33 13.78 10.06 -14.96
N GLY A 34 12.58 9.59 -14.59
CA GLY A 34 12.24 8.18 -14.46
C GLY A 34 12.67 7.53 -13.14
N GLU A 35 13.24 8.29 -12.20
CA GLU A 35 13.57 7.77 -10.87
C GLU A 35 12.28 7.42 -10.10
N ILE A 36 12.20 6.19 -9.60
CA ILE A 36 11.05 5.64 -8.87
C ILE A 36 11.25 5.81 -7.37
N GLY A 37 10.18 6.09 -6.64
CA GLY A 37 10.16 6.24 -5.18
C GLY A 37 10.13 7.68 -4.69
N LYS A 38 10.06 8.65 -5.61
CA LYS A 38 9.96 10.08 -5.29
C LYS A 38 9.00 10.77 -6.23
N CYS A 39 8.37 11.84 -5.76
CA CYS A 39 7.58 12.73 -6.61
C CYS A 39 7.92 14.19 -6.31
N LEU A 40 7.59 15.07 -7.26
CA LEU A 40 7.56 16.50 -7.02
C LEU A 40 6.23 16.83 -6.35
N CYS A 41 6.28 17.49 -5.19
CA CYS A 41 5.07 18.00 -4.54
C CYS A 41 5.00 19.51 -4.74
N ARG A 42 3.82 20.00 -5.14
CA ARG A 42 3.56 21.42 -5.29
C ARG A 42 3.99 22.20 -4.04
N GLY A 43 4.85 23.20 -4.23
CA GLY A 43 5.38 24.02 -3.14
C GLY A 43 6.60 23.45 -2.40
N LYS A 44 7.15 22.31 -2.84
CA LYS A 44 8.48 21.82 -2.41
C LYS A 44 9.51 22.13 -3.48
N GLN A 45 10.68 22.60 -3.06
CA GLN A 45 11.81 22.83 -3.96
C GLN A 45 12.50 21.53 -4.36
N GLU A 46 12.42 20.50 -3.51
CA GLU A 46 13.10 19.22 -3.71
C GLU A 46 12.10 18.05 -3.81
N PRO A 47 12.44 17.00 -4.60
CA PRO A 47 11.71 15.74 -4.62
C PRO A 47 11.51 15.14 -3.23
N VAL A 48 10.32 14.60 -2.99
CA VAL A 48 9.99 13.95 -1.72
C VAL A 48 9.76 12.44 -1.87
N PRO A 49 10.04 11.64 -0.83
CA PRO A 49 9.74 10.20 -0.83
C PRO A 49 8.25 9.89 -1.06
N ALA A 50 7.96 8.95 -1.97
CA ALA A 50 6.62 8.51 -2.33
C ALA A 50 6.60 7.00 -2.71
N CYS A 51 5.99 6.10 -1.93
CA CYS A 51 5.31 6.30 -0.64
C CYS A 51 6.28 6.47 0.53
N ARG A 52 6.18 7.59 1.25
CA ARG A 52 7.05 7.90 2.40
C ARG A 52 7.00 6.84 3.51
N ALA A 53 5.82 6.33 3.84
CA ALA A 53 5.65 5.35 4.92
C ALA A 53 6.36 4.02 4.59
N CYS A 54 6.13 3.50 3.37
CA CYS A 54 6.76 2.27 2.89
C CYS A 54 8.29 2.42 2.81
N LEU A 55 8.78 3.56 2.29
CA LEU A 55 10.21 3.87 2.23
C LEU A 55 10.85 3.95 3.62
N ALA A 56 10.21 4.65 4.56
CA ALA A 56 10.70 4.76 5.92
C ALA A 56 10.75 3.39 6.63
N ALA A 57 9.73 2.56 6.43
CA ALA A 57 9.70 1.22 6.98
C ALA A 57 10.82 0.35 6.36
N PHE A 58 10.93 0.37 5.04
CA PHE A 58 11.95 -0.36 4.30
C PHE A 58 13.37 0.01 4.74
N HIS A 59 13.71 1.31 4.80
CA HIS A 59 15.02 1.76 5.23
C HIS A 59 15.30 1.42 6.70
N HIS A 60 14.29 1.48 7.57
CA HIS A 60 14.43 1.02 8.95
C HIS A 60 14.77 -0.47 9.03
N CYS A 61 14.10 -1.32 8.24
CA CYS A 61 14.39 -2.75 8.20
C CYS A 61 15.81 -3.03 7.71
N LEU A 62 16.30 -2.31 6.70
CA LEU A 62 17.69 -2.46 6.22
C LEU A 62 18.74 -2.03 7.25
N ALA A 63 18.46 -0.96 8.01
CA ALA A 63 19.36 -0.46 9.04
C ALA A 63 19.45 -1.39 10.26
N ASN A 64 18.36 -2.09 10.61
CA ASN A 64 18.24 -2.93 11.80
C ASN A 64 18.10 -4.43 11.46
N ARG A 65 18.73 -4.87 10.37
CA ARG A 65 18.60 -6.25 9.83
C ARG A 65 19.02 -7.37 10.79
N ASN A 66 19.77 -7.05 11.85
CA ASN A 66 20.28 -8.01 12.83
C ASN A 66 19.43 -8.04 14.11
N ASP A 67 18.35 -7.26 14.16
CA ASP A 67 17.49 -7.19 15.34
C ASP A 67 16.39 -8.25 15.20
N ASP A 68 16.34 -9.18 16.16
CA ASP A 68 15.42 -10.33 16.10
C ASP A 68 13.92 -9.93 16.24
N ALA A 69 13.62 -8.70 16.63
CA ALA A 69 12.25 -8.23 16.81
C ALA A 69 12.06 -6.78 16.34
N VAL A 70 11.05 -6.54 15.50
CA VAL A 70 10.58 -5.18 15.18
C VAL A 70 9.77 -4.65 16.36
N PRO A 71 10.18 -3.54 17.01
CA PRO A 71 9.46 -3.03 18.17
C PRO A 71 8.03 -2.59 17.82
N SER A 72 7.07 -3.01 18.65
CA SER A 72 5.71 -2.45 18.63
C SER A 72 5.72 -1.01 19.14
N ASP A 73 4.96 -0.13 18.49
CA ASP A 73 4.77 1.25 18.94
C ASP A 73 3.26 1.55 19.04
N PRO A 74 2.69 1.69 20.24
CA PRO A 74 1.26 1.98 20.42
C PRO A 74 0.83 3.35 19.91
N ILE A 75 1.75 4.31 19.77
CA ILE A 75 1.46 5.67 19.26
C ILE A 75 1.68 5.71 17.73
N ASP A 76 2.56 4.87 17.20
CA ASP A 76 2.87 4.75 15.77
C ASP A 76 2.54 3.34 15.20
N MET A 77 1.36 2.83 15.56
CA MET A 77 0.97 1.44 15.28
C MET A 77 0.98 1.07 13.79
N GLN A 78 0.59 2.01 12.91
CA GLN A 78 0.53 1.74 11.47
C GLN A 78 1.94 1.56 10.88
N GLN A 79 2.88 2.40 11.29
CA GLN A 79 4.25 2.28 10.83
C GLN A 79 4.96 1.09 11.49
N ALA A 80 4.70 0.80 12.77
CA ALA A 80 5.20 -0.40 13.43
C ALA A 80 4.74 -1.68 12.71
N TRP A 81 3.45 -1.72 12.32
CA TRP A 81 2.92 -2.81 11.50
C TRP A 81 3.63 -2.90 10.15
N LEU A 82 3.80 -1.78 9.42
CA LEU A 82 4.51 -1.77 8.14
C LEU A 82 5.95 -2.29 8.27
N ARG A 83 6.70 -1.86 9.29
CA ARG A 83 8.06 -2.35 9.56
C ARG A 83 8.06 -3.86 9.79
N ALA A 84 7.17 -4.35 10.65
CA ALA A 84 7.08 -5.79 10.96
C ALA A 84 6.76 -6.62 9.72
N ARG A 85 5.88 -6.12 8.85
CA ARG A 85 5.45 -6.82 7.63
C ARG A 85 6.46 -6.72 6.49
N LEU A 86 7.24 -5.65 6.40
CA LEU A 86 8.29 -5.50 5.38
C LEU A 86 9.62 -6.14 5.77
N ALA A 87 9.91 -6.31 7.07
CA ALA A 87 11.18 -6.84 7.54
C ALA A 87 11.61 -8.16 6.86
N PRO A 88 10.73 -9.17 6.70
CA PRO A 88 11.10 -10.43 6.04
C PRO A 88 11.47 -10.29 4.56
N HIS A 89 11.06 -9.20 3.91
CA HIS A 89 11.22 -8.97 2.48
C HIS A 89 12.30 -7.92 2.15
N ALA A 90 12.77 -7.17 3.15
CA ALA A 90 13.61 -6.00 2.93
C ALA A 90 14.94 -6.33 2.21
N GLU A 91 15.57 -7.45 2.54
CA GLU A 91 16.82 -7.84 1.89
C GLU A 91 16.62 -8.16 0.40
N GLU A 92 15.59 -8.92 0.06
CA GLU A 92 15.30 -9.30 -1.33
C GLU A 92 14.85 -8.10 -2.17
N ILE A 93 14.06 -7.18 -1.60
CA ILE A 93 13.70 -5.92 -2.25
C ILE A 93 14.97 -5.11 -2.57
N ALA A 94 15.94 -5.04 -1.65
CA ALA A 94 17.18 -4.27 -1.85
C ALA A 94 18.07 -4.85 -2.96
N LYS A 95 18.01 -6.16 -3.20
CA LYS A 95 18.75 -6.84 -4.28
C LYS A 95 18.07 -6.77 -5.65
N ALA A 96 16.80 -6.35 -5.71
CA ALA A 96 16.07 -6.27 -6.96
C ALA A 96 16.68 -5.24 -7.93
N LYS A 97 16.49 -5.46 -9.24
CA LYS A 97 16.97 -4.52 -10.29
C LYS A 97 16.40 -3.11 -10.12
N ALA A 98 15.15 -3.01 -9.66
CA ALA A 98 14.46 -1.76 -9.37
C ALA A 98 13.85 -1.84 -7.96
N PRO A 99 14.62 -1.58 -6.89
CA PRO A 99 14.17 -1.79 -5.51
C PRO A 99 12.88 -1.05 -5.16
N MET A 100 12.70 0.17 -5.67
CA MET A 100 11.53 0.98 -5.35
C MET A 100 10.26 0.49 -6.06
N ALA A 101 10.39 -0.09 -7.24
CA ALA A 101 9.29 -0.80 -7.89
C ALA A 101 8.97 -2.11 -7.14
N ALA A 102 9.99 -2.87 -6.76
CA ALA A 102 9.83 -4.10 -5.96
C ALA A 102 9.16 -3.82 -4.61
N LEU A 103 9.51 -2.71 -3.95
CA LEU A 103 8.85 -2.25 -2.73
C LEU A 103 7.38 -1.93 -2.97
N ALA A 104 7.02 -1.32 -4.09
CA ALA A 104 5.63 -1.03 -4.42
C ALA A 104 4.80 -2.31 -4.63
N TYR A 105 5.34 -3.29 -5.36
CA TYR A 105 4.70 -4.60 -5.51
C TYR A 105 4.57 -5.36 -4.18
N GLN A 106 5.66 -5.44 -3.39
CA GLN A 106 5.57 -6.10 -2.08
C GLN A 106 4.56 -5.39 -1.16
N SER A 107 4.49 -4.07 -1.22
CA SER A 107 3.51 -3.29 -0.45
C SER A 107 2.08 -3.59 -0.92
N TYR A 108 1.87 -3.84 -2.22
CA TYR A 108 0.59 -4.29 -2.74
C TYR A 108 0.19 -5.63 -2.16
N ASP A 109 1.10 -6.62 -2.19
CA ASP A 109 0.83 -7.95 -1.63
C ASP A 109 0.41 -7.86 -0.15
N LEU A 110 1.09 -7.02 0.63
CA LEU A 110 0.77 -6.80 2.05
C LEU A 110 -0.61 -6.16 2.25
N VAL A 111 -1.01 -5.19 1.41
CA VAL A 111 -2.34 -4.58 1.48
C VAL A 111 -3.42 -5.57 1.04
N ALA A 112 -3.19 -6.30 -0.05
CA ALA A 112 -4.10 -7.30 -0.59
C ALA A 112 -4.35 -8.41 0.44
N GLU A 113 -3.31 -9.00 1.00
CA GLU A 113 -3.41 -10.04 2.04
C GLU A 113 -4.28 -9.55 3.22
N GLN A 114 -4.07 -8.30 3.65
CA GLN A 114 -4.83 -7.72 4.75
C GLN A 114 -6.31 -7.48 4.40
N LEU A 115 -6.61 -7.09 3.16
CA LEU A 115 -7.99 -6.90 2.69
C LEU A 115 -8.71 -8.25 2.56
N TYR A 116 -8.09 -9.25 1.94
CA TYR A 116 -8.66 -10.59 1.81
C TYR A 116 -8.93 -11.25 3.16
N ALA A 117 -8.02 -11.09 4.13
CA ALA A 117 -8.27 -11.56 5.50
C ALA A 117 -9.45 -10.87 6.21
N ILE A 118 -9.83 -9.65 5.78
CA ILE A 118 -11.05 -8.98 6.26
C ILE A 118 -12.29 -9.57 5.57
N LEU A 119 -12.20 -9.85 4.26
CA LEU A 119 -13.29 -10.41 3.45
C LEU A 119 -13.65 -11.85 3.84
N ASP A 120 -12.66 -12.70 4.08
CA ASP A 120 -12.87 -14.10 4.48
C ASP A 120 -13.68 -14.23 5.77
N ALA A 121 -13.62 -13.20 6.64
CA ALA A 121 -14.39 -13.17 7.86
C ALA A 121 -15.85 -12.79 7.66
N HIS A 122 -16.32 -12.53 6.43
CA HIS A 122 -17.60 -11.92 6.12
C HIS A 122 -18.37 -12.61 4.99
N ALA A 123 -19.64 -12.89 5.22
CA ALA A 123 -20.58 -13.21 4.15
C ALA A 123 -21.13 -11.89 3.58
N ALA A 124 -20.68 -11.49 2.39
CA ALA A 124 -21.19 -10.29 1.75
C ALA A 124 -22.68 -10.45 1.38
N THR A 125 -23.51 -9.49 1.77
CA THR A 125 -24.87 -9.35 1.27
C THR A 125 -24.90 -8.31 0.16
N GLY A 126 -25.03 -8.75 -1.10
CA GLY A 126 -24.95 -7.88 -2.29
C GLY A 126 -23.69 -8.14 -3.11
N ARG A 127 -23.50 -7.38 -4.20
CA ARG A 127 -22.30 -7.51 -5.07
C ARG A 127 -21.17 -6.61 -4.56
N LEU A 128 -19.98 -7.16 -4.45
CA LEU A 128 -18.77 -6.44 -4.09
C LEU A 128 -17.75 -6.56 -5.22
N VAL A 129 -17.25 -5.42 -5.70
CA VAL A 129 -16.20 -5.35 -6.70
C VAL A 129 -14.91 -4.87 -6.04
N LEU A 130 -13.83 -5.60 -6.26
CA LEU A 130 -12.49 -5.21 -5.82
C LEU A 130 -11.65 -4.83 -7.04
N LEU A 131 -10.98 -3.69 -6.99
CA LEU A 131 -9.96 -3.27 -7.95
C LEU A 131 -8.67 -2.99 -7.19
N GLY A 132 -7.75 -3.94 -7.23
CA GLY A 132 -6.46 -3.88 -6.57
C GLY A 132 -5.36 -3.45 -7.54
N GLY A 133 -4.45 -2.59 -7.10
CA GLY A 133 -3.32 -2.21 -7.94
C GLY A 133 -2.33 -1.26 -7.28
N VAL A 134 -1.44 -0.69 -8.07
CA VAL A 134 -0.47 0.32 -7.60
C VAL A 134 -0.83 1.66 -8.23
N GLN A 135 -1.08 2.66 -7.39
CA GLN A 135 -1.19 4.04 -7.86
C GLN A 135 0.21 4.60 -8.17
N ILE A 136 0.37 5.21 -9.33
CA ILE A 136 1.63 5.79 -9.79
C ILE A 136 1.44 7.30 -9.88
N SER A 137 2.07 8.02 -8.96
CA SER A 137 2.05 9.48 -8.91
C SER A 137 3.10 10.04 -9.86
N MET A 138 2.64 10.81 -10.84
CA MET A 138 3.46 11.38 -11.90
C MET A 138 3.80 12.86 -11.64
N PRO A 139 4.76 13.44 -12.36
CA PRO A 139 5.03 14.88 -12.31
C PRO A 139 3.81 15.72 -12.73
N ASP A 140 3.75 16.99 -12.32
CA ASP A 140 2.58 17.88 -12.51
C ASP A 140 2.11 18.03 -13.98
N ASP A 141 2.98 17.79 -14.96
CA ASP A 141 2.70 17.85 -16.40
C ASP A 141 2.23 16.51 -17.01
N CYS A 142 2.12 15.47 -16.19
CA CYS A 142 1.71 14.13 -16.57
C CYS A 142 0.45 13.71 -15.79
N GLU A 143 -0.41 12.90 -16.42
CA GLU A 143 -1.51 12.27 -15.71
C GLU A 143 -1.00 11.16 -14.79
N ASP A 144 -1.56 11.08 -13.59
CA ASP A 144 -1.34 9.92 -12.71
C ASP A 144 -1.84 8.64 -13.38
N HIS A 145 -1.16 7.54 -13.07
CA HIS A 145 -1.55 6.22 -13.56
C HIS A 145 -1.99 5.30 -12.41
N PHE A 146 -2.73 4.26 -12.76
CA PHE A 146 -3.01 3.15 -11.88
C PHE A 146 -2.66 1.87 -12.64
N LEU A 147 -1.87 1.00 -12.02
CA LEU A 147 -1.57 -0.33 -12.54
C LEU A 147 -2.52 -1.34 -11.89
N PRO A 148 -3.56 -1.82 -12.58
CA PRO A 148 -4.40 -2.88 -12.06
C PRO A 148 -3.59 -4.17 -11.95
N ILE A 149 -3.61 -4.78 -10.78
CA ILE A 149 -3.02 -6.11 -10.53
C ILE A 149 -4.13 -7.14 -10.37
N ASP A 150 -5.24 -6.75 -9.73
CA ASP A 150 -6.35 -7.64 -9.45
C ASP A 150 -7.71 -6.97 -9.68
N PHE A 151 -8.67 -7.75 -10.15
CA PHE A 151 -10.04 -7.32 -10.39
C PHE A 151 -11.00 -8.48 -10.15
N GLU A 152 -11.75 -8.41 -9.05
CA GLU A 152 -12.64 -9.49 -8.62
C GLU A 152 -14.06 -8.98 -8.36
N VAL A 153 -15.03 -9.88 -8.55
CA VAL A 153 -16.45 -9.63 -8.31
C VAL A 153 -17.00 -10.77 -7.45
N PHE A 154 -17.52 -10.40 -6.28
CA PHE A 154 -18.19 -11.26 -5.31
C PHE A 154 -19.70 -11.02 -5.33
#